data_AF-A0A2N2HY71-F1
#
_entry.id   AF-A0A2N2HY71-F1
#
_cell.length_a   1.000
_cell.length_b   1.000
_cell.length_c   1.000
_cell.angle_alpha   90.00
_cell.angle_beta   90.00
_cell.angle_gamma   90.00
#
_symmetry.space_group_name_H-M   'P 1'
#
loop_
_entity.id
_entity.type
_entity.pdbx_description
1 polymer ?
#
loop_
_entity_poly.entity_id
_entity_poly.type
_entity_poly.pdbx_seq_one_letter_code
_entity_poly.pdbx_strand_id
1 'polypeptide(L)'
;MEYENIKVVNLEIKSNPEILLPQILNRIGYSPETMSESIRKRINKLIATGWGIIHVDFVERIAKITNGGTGGITGKGIRIDSSKWSALLNHMNSPELLCCFVLTLGESLDRLIEEKKKDSLFDAYVLDALGSLIAEQAADQMEISISKHLSVKNYECSHRFSPGYCDWELAAGQIAIFQFLQPETIGVKSMPSGVIIPEKSISAVMIGAKRVTTKSPCLFCKDQHCKYRRTD
;
A
#
# COMPACT_ATOMS: atom_id res chain seq x y z
N MET A 1 24.65 14.99 6.09
CA MET A 1 23.21 14.79 6.40
C MET A 1 23.03 13.30 6.57
N GLU A 2 22.86 12.82 7.80
CA GLU A 2 22.64 11.40 8.06
C GLU A 2 21.22 11.04 7.64
N TYR A 3 21.11 10.27 6.57
CA TYR A 3 19.89 9.60 6.17
C TYR A 3 19.87 8.26 6.93
N GLU A 4 18.87 8.02 7.79
CA GLU A 4 18.68 6.68 8.37
C GLU A 4 18.42 5.70 7.23
N ASN A 5 19.24 4.65 7.18
CA ASN A 5 19.42 3.70 6.08
C ASN A 5 18.13 3.08 5.54
N ILE A 6 18.11 2.84 4.22
CA ILE A 6 17.20 1.93 3.52
C ILE A 6 17.22 0.59 4.28
N LYS A 7 16.13 0.24 4.95
CA LYS A 7 15.97 -1.09 5.55
C LYS A 7 15.26 -1.97 4.55
N VAL A 8 15.95 -2.96 4.00
CA VAL A 8 15.30 -4.10 3.36
C VAL A 8 14.86 -5.03 4.49
N VAL A 9 13.57 -5.07 4.79
CA VAL A 9 12.99 -6.03 5.73
C VAL A 9 12.48 -7.20 4.91
N ASN A 10 12.89 -8.43 5.24
CA ASN A 10 12.18 -9.59 4.72
C ASN A 10 10.78 -9.59 5.34
N LEU A 11 9.80 -9.08 4.59
CA LEU A 11 8.40 -9.15 4.98
C LEU A 11 8.03 -10.64 4.93
N GLU A 12 7.87 -11.27 6.10
CA GLU A 12 7.25 -12.58 6.19
C GLU A 12 5.78 -12.43 5.80
N ILE A 13 5.48 -12.47 4.49
CA ILE A 13 4.11 -12.63 4.03
C ILE A 13 3.72 -14.07 4.34
N LYS A 14 3.12 -14.27 5.53
CA LYS A 14 2.67 -15.56 6.05
C LYS A 14 1.40 -16.04 5.35
N SER A 15 1.40 -16.11 4.02
CA SER A 15 0.29 -16.71 3.28
C SER A 15 0.74 -18.00 2.60
N ASN A 16 0.09 -19.09 3.00
CA ASN A 16 0.07 -20.35 2.25
C ASN A 16 -1.04 -20.25 1.18
N PRO A 17 -0.87 -20.80 -0.04
CA PRO A 17 -1.93 -20.96 -1.03
C PRO A 17 -3.33 -21.32 -0.48
N GLU A 18 -3.41 -22.16 0.56
CA GLU A 18 -4.70 -22.52 1.18
C GLU A 18 -5.43 -21.35 1.86
N ILE A 19 -4.69 -20.38 2.40
CA ILE A 19 -5.24 -19.16 3.03
C ILE A 19 -5.68 -18.15 1.95
N LEU A 20 -5.00 -18.15 0.81
CA LEU A 20 -5.26 -17.21 -0.29
C LEU A 20 -6.48 -17.61 -1.11
N LEU A 21 -6.76 -18.90 -1.26
CA LEU A 21 -7.81 -19.40 -2.14
C LEU A 21 -9.20 -18.78 -1.83
N PRO A 22 -9.72 -18.78 -0.59
CA PRO A 22 -11.04 -18.19 -0.32
C PRO A 22 -11.12 -16.69 -0.64
N GLN A 23 -10.03 -15.95 -0.39
CA GLN A 23 -9.96 -14.51 -0.64
C GLN A 23 -9.93 -14.21 -2.14
N ILE A 24 -9.18 -15.02 -2.90
CA ILE A 24 -9.13 -14.95 -4.36
C ILE A 24 -10.49 -15.31 -4.95
N LEU A 25 -11.12 -16.39 -4.51
CA LEU A 25 -12.46 -16.81 -4.98
C LEU A 25 -13.50 -15.70 -4.79
N ASN A 26 -13.51 -15.06 -3.63
CA ASN A 26 -14.39 -13.92 -3.35
C ASN A 26 -14.12 -12.75 -4.31
N ARG A 27 -12.85 -12.41 -4.55
CA ARG A 27 -12.46 -11.32 -5.46
C ARG A 27 -12.85 -11.60 -6.91
N ILE A 28 -12.73 -12.84 -7.36
CA ILE A 28 -13.10 -13.23 -8.72
C ILE A 28 -14.59 -13.55 -8.88
N GLY A 29 -15.39 -13.43 -7.82
CA GLY A 29 -16.85 -13.65 -7.84
C GLY A 29 -17.28 -15.12 -7.91
N TYR A 30 -16.41 -16.05 -7.52
CA TYR A 30 -16.71 -17.48 -7.51
C TYR A 30 -17.21 -17.94 -6.14
N SER A 31 -18.33 -18.67 -6.13
CA SER A 31 -18.79 -19.39 -4.93
C SER A 31 -18.01 -20.71 -4.79
N PRO A 32 -17.40 -20.99 -3.62
CA PRO A 32 -16.71 -22.27 -3.40
C PRO A 32 -17.61 -23.49 -3.60
N GLU A 33 -18.92 -23.38 -3.31
CA GLU A 33 -19.89 -24.47 -3.36
C GLU A 33 -20.24 -24.92 -4.77
N THR A 34 -20.13 -24.02 -5.75
CA THR A 34 -20.48 -24.30 -7.16
C THR A 34 -19.25 -24.61 -8.02
N MET A 35 -18.07 -24.62 -7.42
CA MET A 35 -16.80 -24.77 -8.13
C MET A 35 -16.48 -26.24 -8.41
N SER A 36 -16.26 -26.57 -9.69
CA SER A 36 -15.76 -27.89 -10.07
C SER A 36 -14.32 -28.11 -9.59
N GLU A 37 -13.97 -29.35 -9.28
CA GLU A 37 -12.62 -29.72 -8.85
C GLU A 37 -11.54 -29.39 -9.90
N SER A 38 -11.91 -29.42 -11.18
CA SER A 38 -11.04 -29.00 -12.29
C SER A 38 -10.66 -27.51 -12.19
N ILE A 39 -11.65 -26.64 -11.97
CA ILE A 39 -11.42 -25.19 -11.80
C ILE A 39 -10.61 -24.94 -10.52
N ARG A 40 -10.94 -25.63 -9.42
CA ARG A 40 -10.20 -25.50 -8.16
C ARG A 40 -8.72 -25.84 -8.32
N LYS A 41 -8.40 -26.96 -8.97
CA LYS A 41 -7.01 -27.37 -9.27
C LYS A 41 -6.31 -26.36 -10.16
N ARG A 42 -7.00 -25.80 -11.16
CA ARG A 42 -6.46 -24.75 -12.03
C ARG A 42 -6.10 -23.49 -11.24
N ILE A 43 -7.00 -22.99 -10.39
CA ILE A 43 -6.76 -21.82 -9.54
C ILE A 43 -5.57 -22.09 -8.60
N ASN A 44 -5.54 -23.23 -7.91
CA ASN A 44 -4.44 -23.57 -7.00
C ASN A 44 -3.08 -23.60 -7.71
N LYS A 45 -3.03 -24.13 -8.94
CA LYS A 45 -1.81 -24.13 -9.76
C LYS A 45 -1.36 -22.70 -10.09
N LEU A 46 -2.30 -21.81 -10.44
CA LEU A 46 -1.99 -20.40 -10.72
C LEU A 46 -1.50 -19.68 -9.47
N ILE A 47 -2.14 -19.90 -8.32
CA ILE A 47 -1.71 -19.34 -7.03
C ILE A 47 -0.27 -19.77 -6.73
N ALA A 48 0.03 -21.06 -6.81
CA ALA A 48 1.38 -21.57 -6.57
C ALA A 48 2.42 -21.00 -7.55
N THR A 49 2.05 -20.89 -8.84
CA THR A 49 2.93 -20.33 -9.87
C THR A 49 3.21 -18.86 -9.63
N GLY A 50 2.16 -18.05 -9.41
CA GLY A 50 2.30 -16.62 -9.14
C GLY A 50 3.04 -16.35 -7.83
N TRP A 51 2.75 -17.11 -6.77
CA TRP A 51 3.45 -17.00 -5.50
C TRP A 51 4.95 -17.25 -5.63
N GLY A 52 5.35 -18.26 -6.41
CA GLY A 52 6.76 -18.63 -6.57
C GLY A 52 7.63 -17.61 -7.32
N ILE A 53 7.02 -16.61 -7.97
CA ILE A 53 7.73 -15.57 -8.74
C ILE A 53 7.62 -14.17 -8.14
N ILE A 54 6.83 -13.99 -7.09
CA ILE A 54 6.67 -12.71 -6.41
C ILE A 54 7.94 -12.40 -5.62
N HIS A 55 8.43 -11.17 -5.80
CA HIS A 55 9.54 -10.64 -5.03
C HIS A 55 9.13 -9.30 -4.43
N VAL A 56 9.20 -9.18 -3.11
CA VAL A 56 8.73 -7.98 -2.42
C VAL A 56 9.92 -7.08 -2.13
N ASP A 57 9.96 -5.93 -2.79
CA ASP A 57 10.92 -4.87 -2.51
C ASP A 57 10.20 -3.64 -1.98
N PHE A 58 10.89 -2.84 -1.17
CA PHE A 58 10.37 -1.57 -0.72
C PHE A 58 11.47 -0.56 -0.39
N VAL A 59 11.09 0.71 -0.37
CA VAL A 59 11.89 1.82 0.14
C VAL A 59 11.02 2.62 1.11
N GLU A 60 11.60 3.01 2.24
CA GLU A 60 10.96 3.89 3.20
C GLU A 60 11.87 5.10 3.52
N ARG A 61 11.25 6.20 3.92
CA ARG A 61 11.96 7.38 4.43
C ARG A 61 11.10 8.15 5.40
N ILE A 62 11.73 8.68 6.44
CA ILE A 62 11.09 9.48 7.47
C ILE A 62 11.52 10.94 7.33
N ALA A 63 10.55 11.85 7.36
CA ALA A 63 10.75 13.30 7.39
C ALA A 63 10.19 13.88 8.68
N LYS A 64 10.89 14.86 9.26
CA LYS A 64 10.32 15.68 10.34
C LYS A 64 9.25 16.61 9.76
N ILE A 65 8.09 16.67 10.41
CA ILE A 65 7.05 17.65 10.12
C ILE A 65 7.58 19.04 10.46
N THR A 66 7.36 19.97 9.54
CA THR A 66 7.80 21.38 9.66
C THR A 66 6.63 22.34 9.68
N ASN A 67 5.52 21.98 9.02
CA ASN A 67 4.28 22.73 9.05
C ASN A 67 3.09 21.78 8.78
N GLY A 68 1.93 22.10 9.31
CA GLY A 68 0.70 21.34 9.09
C GLY A 68 -0.53 22.18 9.41
N GLY A 69 -1.60 22.00 8.63
CA GLY A 69 -2.83 22.75 8.82
C GLY A 69 -3.83 22.50 7.70
N THR A 70 -4.73 23.45 7.47
CA THR A 70 -5.70 23.38 6.36
C THR A 70 -4.96 23.30 5.02
N GLY A 71 -5.29 22.29 4.21
CA GLY A 71 -4.70 22.10 2.87
C GLY A 71 -3.57 21.07 2.80
N GLY A 72 -2.89 20.72 3.91
CA GLY A 72 -1.88 19.66 3.87
C GLY A 72 -0.87 19.65 5.01
N ILE A 73 0.08 18.72 4.92
CA ILE A 73 1.18 18.54 5.87
C ILE A 73 2.51 18.64 5.11
N THR A 74 3.45 19.43 5.62
CA THR A 74 4.78 19.62 5.01
C THR A 74 5.85 19.05 5.93
N GLY A 75 6.57 18.04 5.44
CA GLY A 75 7.79 17.53 6.03
C GLY A 75 9.03 18.08 5.35
N LYS A 76 10.21 17.83 5.92
CA LYS A 76 11.48 18.18 5.27
C LYS A 76 11.65 17.40 3.95
N GLY A 77 11.39 18.07 2.83
CA GLY A 77 11.56 17.52 1.47
C GLY A 77 10.33 16.86 0.86
N ILE A 78 9.17 16.91 1.52
CA ILE A 78 7.89 16.39 0.97
C ILE A 78 6.70 17.21 1.48
N ARG A 79 5.67 17.34 0.64
CA ARG A 79 4.38 17.93 0.99
C ARG A 79 3.25 16.97 0.60
N ILE A 80 2.30 16.79 1.51
CA ILE A 80 1.10 15.99 1.32
C ILE A 80 -0.10 16.93 1.27
N ASP A 81 -0.69 17.09 0.09
CA ASP A 81 -1.80 18.00 -0.16
C ASP A 81 -3.15 17.28 0.00
N SER A 82 -3.65 17.27 1.23
CA SER A 82 -4.98 16.76 1.58
C SER A 82 -5.49 17.48 2.81
N SER A 83 -6.63 18.15 2.68
CA SER A 83 -7.31 18.80 3.80
C SER A 83 -8.01 17.78 4.70
N LYS A 84 -8.57 16.70 4.12
CA LYS A 84 -9.21 15.64 4.91
C LYS A 84 -8.21 14.89 5.76
N TRP A 85 -7.03 14.59 5.23
CA TRP A 85 -6.00 13.87 5.97
C TRP A 85 -5.27 14.78 6.96
N SER A 86 -4.96 16.03 6.60
CA SER A 86 -4.30 16.96 7.53
C SER A 86 -5.14 17.30 8.77
N ALA A 87 -6.47 17.16 8.69
CA ALA A 87 -7.36 17.30 9.84
C ALA A 87 -7.06 16.28 10.96
N LEU A 88 -6.38 15.16 10.67
CA LEU A 88 -5.89 14.23 11.69
C LEU A 88 -5.00 14.88 12.74
N LEU A 89 -4.26 15.95 12.37
CA LEU A 89 -3.36 16.64 13.30
C LEU A 89 -4.09 17.19 14.53
N ASN A 90 -5.38 17.54 14.40
CA ASN A 90 -6.21 18.02 15.52
C ASN A 90 -6.53 16.93 16.56
N HIS A 91 -6.27 15.67 16.21
CA HIS A 91 -6.53 14.50 17.05
C HIS A 91 -5.23 13.79 17.47
N MET A 92 -4.09 14.46 17.33
CA MET A 92 -2.77 13.96 17.69
C MET A 92 -2.10 14.91 18.67
N ASN A 93 -1.42 14.35 19.68
CA ASN A 93 -0.52 15.12 20.52
C ASN A 93 0.90 15.03 19.93
N SER A 94 1.49 16.18 19.66
CA SER A 94 2.86 16.31 19.14
C SER A 94 3.09 15.46 17.87
N PRO A 95 2.40 15.76 16.75
CA PRO A 95 2.69 15.15 15.46
C PRO A 95 4.04 15.67 14.94
N GLU A 96 4.99 14.76 14.75
CA GLU A 96 6.41 15.13 14.52
C GLU A 96 6.99 14.52 13.24
N LEU A 97 6.43 13.41 12.74
CA LEU A 97 7.04 12.63 11.66
C LEU A 97 6.06 12.34 10.53
N LEU A 98 6.56 12.37 9.30
CA LEU A 98 5.95 11.73 8.12
C LEU A 98 6.80 10.53 7.74
N CYS A 99 6.19 9.35 7.66
CA CYS A 99 6.86 8.13 7.21
C CYS A 99 6.26 7.73 5.86
N CYS A 100 7.06 7.82 4.80
CA CYS A 100 6.63 7.47 3.45
C CYS A 100 7.26 6.14 3.07
N PHE A 101 6.52 5.32 2.31
CA PHE A 101 7.08 4.13 1.68
C PHE A 101 6.52 3.91 0.28
N VAL A 102 7.29 3.19 -0.54
CA VAL A 102 6.83 2.50 -1.75
C VAL A 102 7.23 1.04 -1.61
N LEU A 103 6.33 0.12 -1.95
CA LEU A 103 6.62 -1.30 -2.10
C LEU A 103 6.17 -1.79 -3.47
N THR A 104 6.74 -2.91 -3.92
CA THR A 104 6.38 -3.60 -5.17
C THR A 104 6.48 -5.11 -5.01
N LEU A 105 5.70 -5.86 -5.79
CA LEU A 105 5.84 -7.31 -5.96
C LEU A 105 6.77 -7.70 -7.13
N GLY A 106 7.43 -6.70 -7.74
CA GLY A 106 8.29 -6.87 -8.90
C GLY A 106 7.52 -7.01 -10.22
N GLU A 107 8.24 -6.94 -11.34
CA GLU A 107 7.64 -6.97 -12.69
C GLU A 107 7.28 -8.39 -13.18
N SER A 108 7.78 -9.43 -12.52
CA SER A 108 7.62 -10.82 -12.94
C SER A 108 6.15 -11.24 -13.01
N LEU A 109 5.34 -10.84 -12.02
CA LEU A 109 3.93 -11.17 -11.98
C LEU A 109 3.15 -10.44 -13.09
N ASP A 110 3.42 -9.16 -13.30
CA ASP A 110 2.78 -8.37 -14.36
C ASP A 110 3.07 -8.98 -15.75
N ARG A 111 4.32 -9.39 -16.00
CA ARG A 111 4.69 -10.09 -17.24
C ARG A 111 3.92 -11.39 -17.41
N LEU A 112 3.82 -12.21 -16.36
CA LEU A 112 3.06 -13.46 -16.41
C LEU A 112 1.57 -13.20 -16.68
N ILE A 113 0.99 -12.15 -16.09
CA ILE A 113 -0.40 -11.75 -16.33
C ILE A 113 -0.59 -11.37 -17.81
N GLU A 114 0.29 -10.53 -18.37
CA GLU A 114 0.23 -10.12 -19.78
C GLU A 114 0.41 -11.29 -20.75
N GLU A 115 1.29 -12.24 -20.43
CA GLU A 115 1.42 -13.48 -21.18
C GLU A 115 0.13 -14.30 -21.12
N LYS A 116 -0.45 -14.48 -19.93
CA LYS A 116 -1.68 -15.26 -19.75
C LYS A 116 -2.91 -14.62 -20.39
N LYS A 117 -2.97 -13.30 -20.56
CA LYS A 117 -4.06 -12.63 -21.28
C LYS A 117 -4.19 -13.14 -22.72
N LYS A 118 -3.10 -13.60 -23.35
CA LYS A 118 -3.09 -14.15 -24.72
C LYS A 118 -3.73 -15.54 -24.81
N ASP A 119 -3.59 -16.34 -23.75
CA ASP A 119 -4.06 -17.73 -23.72
C ASP A 119 -5.42 -17.87 -23.02
N SER A 120 -5.59 -17.22 -21.87
CA SER A 120 -6.78 -17.33 -21.04
C SER A 120 -6.96 -16.12 -20.14
N LEU A 121 -7.99 -15.31 -20.42
CA LEU A 121 -8.39 -14.18 -19.58
C LEU A 121 -8.72 -14.60 -18.15
N PHE A 122 -9.25 -15.80 -17.94
CA PHE A 122 -9.50 -16.34 -16.60
C PHE A 122 -8.21 -16.52 -15.80
N ASP A 123 -7.16 -17.09 -16.40
CA ASP A 123 -5.89 -17.31 -15.70
C ASP A 123 -5.20 -16.00 -15.36
N ALA A 124 -5.20 -15.06 -16.31
CA ALA A 124 -4.70 -13.71 -16.10
C ALA A 124 -5.44 -13.02 -14.95
N TYR A 125 -6.77 -13.15 -14.90
CA TYR A 125 -7.58 -12.54 -13.84
C TYR A 125 -7.33 -13.16 -12.45
N VAL A 126 -7.12 -14.48 -12.37
CA VAL A 126 -6.76 -15.15 -11.11
C VAL A 126 -5.40 -14.66 -10.61
N LEU A 127 -4.40 -14.53 -11.49
CA LEU A 127 -3.08 -14.02 -11.14
C LEU A 127 -3.10 -12.53 -10.76
N ASP A 128 -3.92 -11.73 -11.44
CA ASP A 128 -4.17 -10.33 -11.10
C ASP A 128 -4.79 -10.16 -9.71
N ALA A 129 -5.78 -11.00 -9.40
CA ALA A 129 -6.42 -11.07 -8.09
C ALA A 129 -5.43 -11.46 -6.99
N LEU A 130 -4.56 -12.46 -7.26
CA LEU A 130 -3.47 -12.85 -6.37
C LEU A 130 -2.51 -11.68 -6.11
N GLY A 131 -2.02 -11.03 -7.15
CA GLY A 131 -1.08 -9.90 -7.03
C GLY A 131 -1.67 -8.74 -6.25
N SER A 132 -2.92 -8.38 -6.52
CA SER A 132 -3.62 -7.32 -5.80
C SER A 132 -3.78 -7.64 -4.31
N LEU A 133 -4.09 -8.90 -3.99
CA LEU A 133 -4.25 -9.34 -2.62
C LEU A 133 -2.92 -9.29 -1.85
N ILE A 134 -1.83 -9.76 -2.47
CA ILE A 134 -0.51 -9.80 -1.84
C ILE A 134 0.07 -8.39 -1.68
N ALA A 135 -0.17 -7.49 -2.64
CA ALA A 135 0.27 -6.10 -2.53
C ALA A 135 -0.34 -5.42 -1.30
N GLU A 136 -1.65 -5.60 -1.07
CA GLU A 136 -2.31 -5.07 0.14
C GLU A 136 -1.80 -5.71 1.43
N GLN A 137 -1.62 -7.04 1.46
CA GLN A 137 -1.03 -7.72 2.62
C GLN A 137 0.39 -7.23 2.93
N ALA A 138 1.20 -6.99 1.90
CA ALA A 138 2.53 -6.42 2.04
C ALA A 138 2.47 -4.98 2.58
N ALA A 139 1.50 -4.16 2.14
CA ALA A 139 1.29 -2.81 2.64
C ALA A 139 0.82 -2.79 4.10
N ASP A 140 -0.07 -3.70 4.50
CA ASP A 140 -0.46 -3.88 5.90
C ASP A 140 0.74 -4.26 6.76
N GLN A 141 1.59 -5.16 6.28
CA GLN A 141 2.80 -5.57 7.00
C GLN A 141 3.83 -4.43 7.09
N MET A 142 3.96 -3.61 6.05
CA MET A 142 4.78 -2.39 6.08
C MET A 142 4.27 -1.39 7.11
N GLU A 143 2.95 -1.15 7.16
CA GLU A 143 2.32 -0.29 8.17
C GLU A 143 2.60 -0.79 9.60
N ILE A 144 2.47 -2.10 9.84
CA ILE A 144 2.79 -2.74 11.13
C ILE A 144 4.28 -2.60 11.46
N SER A 145 5.15 -2.84 10.48
CA SER A 145 6.61 -2.77 10.65
C SER A 145 7.06 -1.36 11.03
N ILE A 146 6.61 -0.34 10.29
CA ILE A 146 6.87 1.07 10.58
C ILE A 146 6.34 1.45 11.96
N SER A 147 5.11 1.05 12.29
CA SER A 147 4.51 1.32 13.59
C SER A 147 5.31 0.72 14.75
N LYS A 148 5.82 -0.52 14.60
CA LYS A 148 6.68 -1.17 15.60
C LYS A 148 8.04 -0.48 15.73
N HIS A 149 8.64 -0.06 14.61
CA HIS A 149 9.90 0.67 14.65
C HIS A 149 9.75 2.01 15.36
N LEU A 150 8.65 2.72 15.11
CA LEU A 150 8.35 4.01 15.72
C LEU A 150 7.92 3.90 17.19
N SER A 151 7.25 2.82 17.60
CA SER A 151 6.85 2.63 19.00
C SER A 151 8.05 2.48 19.94
N VAL A 152 9.15 1.87 19.48
CA VAL A 152 10.43 1.84 20.23
C VAL A 152 10.99 3.24 20.51
N LYS A 153 10.64 4.22 19.66
CA LYS A 153 11.01 5.64 19.79
C LYS A 153 9.89 6.48 20.47
N ASN A 154 8.92 5.84 21.14
CA ASN A 154 7.75 6.47 21.80
C ASN A 154 6.88 7.29 20.84
N TYR A 155 6.61 6.77 19.64
CA TYR A 155 5.61 7.33 18.73
C TYR A 155 4.48 6.33 18.48
N GLU A 156 3.28 6.87 18.32
CA GLU A 156 2.12 6.21 17.74
C GLU A 156 1.94 6.67 16.28
N CYS A 157 1.29 5.85 15.45
CA CYS A 157 1.14 6.10 14.02
C CYS A 157 -0.33 6.16 13.59
N SER A 158 -0.61 7.01 12.59
CA SER A 158 -1.84 6.93 11.79
C SER A 158 -1.86 5.68 10.91
N HIS A 159 -3.03 5.36 10.33
CA HIS A 159 -3.10 4.44 9.20
C HIS A 159 -2.42 5.03 7.96
N ARG A 160 -2.01 4.17 7.04
CA ARG A 160 -1.42 4.59 5.76
C ARG A 160 -2.42 5.35 4.90
N PHE A 161 -1.94 6.39 4.22
CA PHE A 161 -2.69 7.22 3.28
C PHE A 161 -1.93 7.30 1.96
N SER A 162 -2.64 7.20 0.84
CA SER A 162 -2.02 7.07 -0.49
C SER A 162 -2.56 8.13 -1.45
N PRO A 163 -1.77 8.56 -2.45
CA PRO A 163 -2.27 9.39 -3.54
C PRO A 163 -3.51 8.77 -4.20
N GLY A 164 -4.48 9.61 -4.58
CA GLY A 164 -5.79 9.17 -5.09
C GLY A 164 -6.82 8.88 -4.00
N TYR A 165 -6.45 8.90 -2.72
CA TYR A 165 -7.41 8.77 -1.61
C TYR A 165 -8.02 10.13 -1.26
N CYS A 166 -9.31 10.12 -0.93
CA CYS A 166 -10.02 11.28 -0.41
C CYS A 166 -9.92 12.50 -1.35
N ASP A 167 -9.19 13.54 -0.93
CA ASP A 167 -8.94 14.78 -1.65
C ASP A 167 -7.45 14.92 -2.06
N TRP A 168 -6.65 13.87 -1.92
CA TRP A 168 -5.27 13.88 -2.39
C TRP A 168 -5.19 13.45 -3.85
N GLU A 169 -4.82 14.40 -4.71
CA GLU A 169 -4.68 14.16 -6.15
C GLU A 169 -3.60 13.11 -6.44
N LEU A 170 -3.91 12.17 -7.34
CA LEU A 170 -3.10 10.99 -7.62
C LEU A 170 -1.75 11.36 -8.25
N ALA A 171 -1.75 12.10 -9.36
CA ALA A 171 -0.52 12.38 -10.11
C ALA A 171 0.46 13.25 -9.31
N ALA A 172 -0.02 14.36 -8.74
CA ALA A 172 0.77 15.27 -7.91
C ALA A 172 1.25 14.59 -6.64
N GLY A 173 0.39 13.80 -5.98
CA GLY A 173 0.79 13.01 -4.81
C GLY A 173 1.87 11.98 -5.14
N GLN A 174 1.75 11.31 -6.28
CA GLN A 174 2.74 10.34 -6.72
C GLN A 174 4.10 10.98 -7.00
N ILE A 175 4.11 12.12 -7.68
CA ILE A 175 5.32 12.92 -7.92
C ILE A 175 5.98 13.30 -6.60
N ALA A 176 5.23 13.79 -5.63
CA ALA A 176 5.76 14.20 -4.32
C ALA A 176 6.41 13.03 -3.57
N ILE A 177 5.76 11.85 -3.55
CA ILE A 177 6.33 10.65 -2.94
C ILE A 177 7.60 10.21 -3.68
N PHE A 178 7.58 10.17 -5.02
CA PHE A 178 8.69 9.63 -5.82
C PHE A 178 9.94 10.51 -5.74
N GLN A 179 9.77 11.83 -5.77
CA GLN A 179 10.88 12.76 -5.53
C GLN A 179 11.50 12.58 -4.14
N PHE A 180 10.66 12.31 -3.14
CA PHE A 180 11.12 12.13 -1.76
C PHE A 180 11.80 10.78 -1.54
N LEU A 181 11.28 9.68 -2.11
CA LEU A 181 11.74 8.32 -1.83
C LEU A 181 12.79 7.79 -2.82
N GLN A 182 12.76 8.23 -4.07
CA GLN A 182 13.56 7.69 -5.18
C GLN A 182 13.39 6.17 -5.36
N PRO A 183 12.15 5.68 -5.55
CA PRO A 183 11.86 4.24 -5.63
C PRO A 183 12.35 3.59 -6.94
N GLU A 184 12.95 4.36 -7.85
CA GLU A 184 13.66 3.82 -9.01
C GLU A 184 14.81 2.88 -8.59
N THR A 185 15.34 3.08 -7.37
CA THR A 185 16.32 2.20 -6.73
C THR A 185 15.83 0.76 -6.50
N ILE A 186 14.52 0.55 -6.41
CA ILE A 186 13.87 -0.77 -6.34
C ILE A 186 13.12 -1.12 -7.64
N GLY A 187 13.46 -0.45 -8.75
CA GLY A 187 12.86 -0.70 -10.06
C GLY A 187 11.45 -0.15 -10.26
N VAL A 188 10.94 0.67 -9.34
CA VAL A 188 9.58 1.22 -9.40
C VAL A 188 9.59 2.62 -10.01
N LYS A 189 8.66 2.89 -10.94
CA LYS A 189 8.52 4.16 -11.66
C LYS A 189 7.07 4.64 -11.63
N SER A 190 6.87 5.95 -11.70
CA SER A 190 5.54 6.55 -11.84
C SER A 190 5.40 7.20 -13.21
N MET A 191 4.25 6.99 -13.84
CA MET A 191 3.84 7.67 -15.08
C MET A 191 3.31 9.08 -14.77
N PRO A 192 3.25 9.99 -15.75
CA PRO A 192 2.66 11.33 -15.56
C PRO A 192 1.22 11.32 -15.04
N SER A 193 0.47 10.23 -15.27
CA SER A 193 -0.88 10.01 -14.75
C SER A 193 -0.94 9.62 -13.27
N GLY A 194 0.21 9.34 -12.64
CA GLY A 194 0.31 8.79 -11.28
C GLY A 194 0.22 7.26 -11.21
N VAL A 195 -0.01 6.56 -12.33
CA VAL A 195 0.08 5.10 -12.38
C VAL A 195 1.51 4.66 -12.05
N ILE A 196 1.66 3.64 -11.21
CA ILE A 196 2.94 3.07 -10.82
C ILE A 196 3.23 1.80 -11.64
N ILE A 197 4.48 1.61 -12.01
CA ILE A 197 5.00 0.42 -12.69
C ILE A 197 6.18 -0.13 -11.86
N PRO A 198 6.19 -1.42 -11.45
CA PRO A 198 5.17 -2.46 -11.69
C PRO A 198 3.79 -2.12 -11.12
N GLU A 199 2.73 -2.69 -11.69
CA GLU A 199 1.33 -2.40 -11.33
C GLU A 199 1.01 -2.86 -9.91
N LYS A 200 1.57 -4.00 -9.48
CA LYS A 200 1.40 -4.50 -8.10
C LYS A 200 2.37 -3.82 -7.14
N SER A 201 2.22 -2.51 -7.04
CA SER A 201 3.00 -1.62 -6.18
C SER A 201 2.07 -0.69 -5.40
N ILE A 202 2.48 -0.31 -4.19
CA ILE A 202 1.73 0.61 -3.33
C ILE A 202 2.68 1.68 -2.82
N SER A 203 2.26 2.94 -2.90
CA SER A 203 2.91 4.05 -2.21
C SER A 203 1.99 4.61 -1.13
N ALA A 204 2.54 4.95 0.03
CA ALA A 204 1.76 5.54 1.10
C ALA A 204 2.59 6.40 2.05
N VAL A 205 1.89 7.16 2.89
CA VAL A 205 2.44 7.97 3.97
C VAL A 205 1.66 7.74 5.28
N MET A 206 2.36 7.84 6.40
CA MET A 206 1.82 7.76 7.77
C MET A 206 2.32 8.95 8.59
N ILE A 207 1.53 9.39 9.58
CA ILE A 207 1.93 10.40 10.56
C ILE A 207 2.39 9.71 11.83
N GLY A 208 3.59 10.04 12.31
CA GLY A 208 4.09 9.68 13.63
C GLY A 208 3.91 10.83 14.63
N ALA A 209 3.29 10.55 15.78
CA ALA A 209 3.04 11.51 16.84
C ALA A 209 3.30 10.89 18.22
N LYS A 210 3.48 11.70 19.28
CA LYS A 210 3.64 11.16 20.64
C LYS A 210 2.38 10.45 21.15
N ARG A 211 1.21 10.89 20.69
CA ARG A 211 -0.07 10.22 20.93
C ARG A 211 -1.02 10.45 19.76
N VAL A 212 -1.75 9.41 19.37
CA VAL A 212 -2.70 9.40 18.25
C VAL A 212 -4.06 8.93 18.79
N THR A 213 -5.01 9.86 18.91
CA THR A 213 -6.37 9.52 19.38
C THR A 213 -7.22 8.88 18.27
N THR A 214 -6.95 9.23 17.01
CA THR A 214 -7.58 8.63 15.83
C THR A 214 -6.55 8.40 14.73
N LYS A 215 -6.61 7.23 14.10
CA LYS A 215 -5.66 6.82 13.07
C LYS A 215 -6.13 7.12 11.65
N SER A 216 -7.42 7.42 11.46
CA SER A 216 -8.05 7.59 10.16
C SER A 216 -8.99 8.80 10.14
N PRO A 217 -8.97 9.62 9.07
CA PRO A 217 -9.89 10.74 8.95
C PRO A 217 -11.34 10.29 8.71
N CYS A 218 -11.54 8.99 8.41
CA CYS A 218 -12.87 8.43 8.22
C CYS A 218 -13.76 8.63 9.44
N LEU A 219 -13.23 8.56 10.66
CA LEU A 219 -14.01 8.67 11.90
C LEU A 219 -14.73 10.02 12.09
N PHE A 220 -14.27 11.08 11.43
CA PHE A 220 -14.91 12.40 11.45
C PHE A 220 -15.26 12.93 10.05
N CYS A 221 -15.14 12.09 9.01
CA CYS A 221 -15.49 12.45 7.65
C CYS A 221 -17.01 12.57 7.49
N LYS A 222 -17.48 13.69 6.94
CA LYS A 222 -18.93 13.99 6.78
C LYS A 222 -19.62 13.24 5.62
N ASP A 223 -18.87 12.57 4.75
CA ASP A 223 -19.41 11.84 3.61
C ASP A 223 -20.06 10.51 4.00
N GLN A 224 -21.38 10.52 4.20
CA GLN A 224 -22.14 9.35 4.70
C GLN A 224 -22.20 8.16 3.72
N HIS A 225 -21.87 8.36 2.43
CA HIS A 225 -22.05 7.32 1.39
C HIS A 225 -20.72 6.83 0.79
N CYS A 226 -19.60 7.09 1.48
CA CYS A 226 -18.30 6.62 1.05
C CYS A 226 -18.17 5.09 1.16
N LYS A 227 -18.13 4.40 0.01
CA LYS A 227 -17.93 2.94 -0.10
C LYS A 227 -16.56 2.46 0.40
N TYR A 228 -15.61 3.38 0.58
CA TYR A 228 -14.22 3.12 1.00
C TYR A 228 -13.94 3.58 2.43
N ARG A 229 -14.99 3.88 3.21
CA ARG A 229 -14.86 4.33 4.61
C ARG A 229 -14.19 3.23 5.44
N ARG A 230 -13.07 3.57 6.08
CA ARG A 230 -12.43 2.72 7.09
C ARG A 230 -13.13 2.92 8.43
N THR A 231 -13.51 1.83 9.09
CA THR A 231 -14.21 1.86 10.38
C THR A 231 -13.27 1.90 11.57
N ASP A 232 -12.00 1.53 11.38
CA ASP A 232 -10.95 1.49 12.40
C ASP A 232 -9.63 2.01 11.80
#